data_AF-A0A9E5RN07-F1
#
_entry.id   AF-A0A9E5RN07-F1
#
_cell.length_a   1.000
_cell.length_b   1.000
_cell.length_c   1.000
_cell.angle_alpha   90.00
_cell.angle_beta   90.00
_cell.angle_gamma   90.00
#
_symmetry.space_group_name_H-M   'P 1'
#
loop_
_entity.id
_entity.type
_entity.pdbx_description
1 polymer ?
#
loop_
_entity_poly.entity_id
_entity_poly.type
_entity_poly.pdbx_seq_one_letter_code
_entity_poly.pdbx_strand_id
1 'polypeptide(L)'
;MGKKKSLNAKRLTKKQVQELIESEGKLHEEFTKSLETTYSAGYKDQPLVYELSNDRFLLVFDPKGISIPGRGDIYSKDSLLRLIRFHQKVKEDAVNGRSSSVDHWRYYSKQKTQLVNQIDALTDDLARSLSISHTQLDFSYKSLDIVSSKAEDYGLENVQTELYDNLVAYVGEVLRRRVEGHWVVEKDYPDREYLVVYVREVLRHEVEEDWLAEEDYSDCGYPLIRAKEGELMPINVVWQELSGLEPMNLRKETANEVRRFSLRYR
;
A
#
# COMPACT_ATOMS: atom_id res chain seq x y z
N MET A 1 5.25 -7.97 16.10
CA MET A 1 3.82 -7.64 16.29
C MET A 1 3.62 -6.21 15.83
N GLY A 2 2.80 -5.98 14.80
CA GLY A 2 2.48 -4.62 14.36
C GLY A 2 1.79 -3.87 15.50
N LYS A 3 2.14 -2.61 15.73
CA LYS A 3 1.42 -1.77 16.70
C LYS A 3 -0.03 -1.68 16.23
N LYS A 4 -0.97 -2.03 17.11
CA LYS A 4 -2.40 -1.93 16.83
C LYS A 4 -2.73 -0.46 16.56
N LYS A 5 -3.36 -0.16 15.42
CA LYS A 5 -3.68 1.21 14.96
C LYS A 5 -4.72 1.91 15.84
N SER A 6 -5.48 1.12 16.58
CA SER A 6 -6.53 1.60 17.48
C SER A 6 -5.95 2.16 18.78
N LEU A 7 -6.54 3.24 19.29
CA LEU A 7 -6.20 3.85 20.58
C LEU A 7 -6.51 2.94 21.78
N ASN A 8 -7.50 2.05 21.64
CA ASN A 8 -7.84 1.07 22.68
C ASN A 8 -6.95 -0.18 22.59
N ALA A 9 -6.44 -0.62 23.74
CA ALA A 9 -5.57 -1.80 23.85
C ALA A 9 -6.28 -3.10 23.40
N LYS A 10 -7.55 -3.26 23.74
CA LYS A 10 -8.40 -4.41 23.37
C LYS A 10 -9.64 -3.91 22.64
N ARG A 11 -10.08 -4.66 21.63
CA ARG A 11 -11.32 -4.39 20.90
C ARG A 11 -12.50 -4.26 21.85
N LEU A 12 -13.32 -3.24 21.63
CA LEU A 12 -14.49 -2.97 22.46
C LEU A 12 -15.56 -4.03 22.23
N THR A 13 -16.20 -4.42 23.32
CA THR A 13 -17.38 -5.28 23.29
C THR A 13 -18.60 -4.50 22.78
N LYS A 14 -19.65 -5.21 22.33
CA LYS A 14 -20.92 -4.59 21.93
C LYS A 14 -21.49 -3.62 22.98
N LYS A 15 -21.42 -4.02 24.26
CA LYS A 15 -21.90 -3.21 25.38
C LYS A 15 -21.12 -1.90 25.50
N GLN A 16 -19.79 -1.97 25.45
CA GLN A 16 -18.93 -0.78 25.52
C GLN A 16 -19.10 0.14 24.32
N VAL A 17 -19.32 -0.43 23.13
CA VAL A 17 -19.66 0.33 21.92
C VAL A 17 -20.96 1.12 22.12
N GLN A 18 -22.00 0.44 22.61
CA GLN A 18 -23.30 1.08 22.86
C GLN A 18 -23.19 2.20 23.91
N GLU A 19 -22.48 1.95 25.02
CA GLU A 19 -22.22 2.96 26.05
C GLU A 19 -21.49 4.20 25.50
N LEU A 20 -20.52 4.03 24.59
CA LEU A 20 -19.85 5.16 23.93
C LEU A 20 -20.77 5.92 22.97
N ILE A 21 -21.59 5.19 22.20
CA ILE A 21 -22.55 5.80 21.27
C ILE A 21 -23.56 6.66 22.04
N GLU A 22 -24.11 6.14 23.14
CA GLU A 22 -25.10 6.84 23.97
C GLU A 22 -24.51 8.04 24.71
N SER A 23 -23.25 7.96 25.14
CA SER A 23 -22.62 9.02 25.93
C SER A 23 -22.06 10.17 25.09
N GLU A 24 -21.42 9.88 23.96
CA GLU A 24 -20.74 10.90 23.15
C GLU A 24 -20.78 10.68 21.63
N GLY A 25 -21.26 9.53 21.15
CA GLY A 25 -21.12 9.16 19.75
C GLY A 25 -22.09 9.88 18.81
N LYS A 26 -21.55 10.61 17.84
CA LYS A 26 -22.30 11.19 16.73
C LYS A 26 -22.02 10.42 15.45
N LEU A 27 -23.06 9.85 14.82
CA LEU A 27 -22.89 9.11 13.57
C LEU A 27 -22.32 10.01 12.47
N HIS A 28 -21.27 9.54 11.80
CA HIS A 28 -20.66 10.18 10.65
C HIS A 28 -21.07 9.43 9.38
N GLU A 29 -22.18 9.86 8.76
CA GLU A 29 -22.80 9.16 7.63
C GLU A 29 -21.88 9.05 6.41
N GLU A 30 -21.14 10.12 6.09
CA GLU A 30 -20.23 10.15 4.95
C GLU A 30 -19.11 9.10 5.08
N PHE A 31 -18.45 9.03 6.24
CA PHE A 31 -17.38 8.06 6.51
C PHE A 31 -17.93 6.64 6.54
N THR A 32 -19.09 6.43 7.13
CA THR A 32 -19.81 5.14 7.11
C THR A 32 -20.04 4.67 5.67
N LYS A 33 -20.54 5.55 4.79
CA LYS A 33 -20.76 5.23 3.37
C LYS A 33 -19.45 4.96 2.62
N SER A 34 -18.38 5.70 2.94
CA SER A 34 -17.07 5.53 2.27
C SER A 34 -16.45 4.15 2.51
N LEU A 35 -16.71 3.54 3.67
CA LEU A 35 -16.18 2.24 4.08
C LEU A 35 -17.09 1.05 3.72
N GLU A 36 -18.24 1.30 3.09
CA GLU A 36 -19.15 0.26 2.64
C GLU A 36 -18.52 -0.62 1.55
N THR A 37 -18.63 -1.94 1.69
CA THR A 37 -18.11 -2.92 0.72
C THR A 37 -19.23 -3.90 0.34
N THR A 38 -19.36 -4.20 -0.95
CA THR A 38 -20.37 -5.15 -1.45
C THR A 38 -19.67 -6.37 -2.02
N TYR A 39 -19.89 -7.53 -1.42
CA TYR A 39 -19.29 -8.79 -1.84
C TYR A 39 -20.11 -9.39 -2.99
N SER A 40 -19.48 -10.23 -3.81
CA SER A 40 -20.07 -10.96 -4.96
C SER A 40 -21.28 -11.79 -4.57
N ALA A 41 -21.35 -12.24 -3.32
CA ALA A 41 -22.52 -12.92 -2.77
C ALA A 41 -23.74 -11.98 -2.53
N GLY A 42 -23.64 -10.70 -2.87
CA GLY A 42 -24.62 -9.65 -2.60
C GLY A 42 -24.66 -9.19 -1.14
N TYR A 43 -23.83 -9.75 -0.27
CA TYR A 43 -23.69 -9.29 1.11
C TYR A 43 -23.01 -7.92 1.14
N LYS A 44 -23.51 -7.04 2.00
CA LYS A 44 -23.03 -5.67 2.15
C LYS A 44 -22.46 -5.49 3.56
N ASP A 45 -21.13 -5.38 3.66
CA ASP A 45 -20.45 -5.01 4.91
C ASP A 45 -20.48 -3.49 5.01
N GLN A 46 -21.10 -3.00 6.08
CA GLN A 46 -21.29 -1.58 6.30
C GLN A 46 -20.88 -1.22 7.73
N PRO A 47 -19.57 -1.05 7.99
CA PRO A 47 -19.13 -0.59 9.28
C PRO A 47 -19.65 0.84 9.54
N LEU A 48 -20.08 1.10 10.77
CA LEU A 48 -20.56 2.42 11.19
C LEU A 48 -19.44 3.22 11.82
N VAL A 49 -19.37 4.51 11.51
CA VAL A 49 -18.36 5.43 12.05
C VAL A 49 -19.04 6.46 12.93
N TYR A 50 -18.63 6.56 14.19
CA TYR A 50 -19.09 7.60 15.11
C TYR A 50 -17.94 8.52 15.49
N GLU A 51 -18.17 9.83 15.40
CA GLU A 51 -17.29 10.85 15.96
C GLU A 51 -17.46 10.87 17.49
N LEU A 52 -16.34 10.91 18.21
CA LEU A 52 -16.26 11.01 19.66
C LEU A 52 -15.56 12.32 20.06
N SER A 53 -15.50 12.63 21.36
CA SER A 53 -14.68 13.75 21.84
C SER A 53 -13.18 13.58 21.57
N ASN A 54 -12.48 14.72 21.47
CA ASN A 54 -11.02 14.82 21.32
C ASN A 54 -10.47 14.26 19.98
N ASP A 55 -11.15 14.54 18.86
CA ASP A 55 -10.73 14.09 17.51
C ASP A 55 -10.50 12.56 17.43
N ARG A 56 -11.36 11.80 18.13
CA ARG A 56 -11.37 10.34 18.11
C ARG A 56 -12.59 9.85 17.35
N PHE A 57 -12.47 8.67 16.76
CA PHE A 57 -13.56 8.03 16.04
C PHE A 57 -13.72 6.59 16.49
N LEU A 58 -14.97 6.17 16.67
CA LEU A 58 -15.34 4.79 16.90
C LEU A 58 -15.75 4.14 15.57
N LEU A 59 -14.98 3.15 15.12
CA LEU A 59 -15.36 2.29 14.01
C LEU A 59 -16.07 1.06 14.60
N VAL A 60 -17.34 0.89 14.27
CA VAL A 60 -18.18 -0.25 14.66
C VAL A 60 -18.27 -1.20 13.47
N PHE A 61 -17.78 -2.42 13.64
CA PHE A 61 -17.89 -3.45 12.60
C PHE A 61 -19.35 -3.81 12.36
N ASP A 62 -19.70 -4.16 11.11
CA ASP A 62 -21.09 -4.29 10.66
C ASP A 62 -21.99 -4.94 11.73
N PRO A 63 -22.96 -4.19 12.29
CA PRO A 63 -23.89 -4.71 13.29
C PRO A 63 -24.65 -5.96 12.85
N LYS A 64 -24.85 -6.14 11.54
CA LYS A 64 -25.52 -7.30 10.92
C LYS A 64 -24.54 -8.39 10.47
N GLY A 65 -23.24 -8.17 10.64
CA GLY A 65 -22.22 -9.06 10.13
C GLY A 65 -22.03 -10.35 10.92
N ILE A 66 -21.36 -11.32 10.29
CA ILE A 66 -21.24 -12.68 10.82
C ILE A 66 -20.06 -12.82 11.80
N SER A 67 -18.95 -12.11 11.54
CA SER A 67 -17.68 -12.34 12.25
C SER A 67 -17.62 -11.69 13.64
N ILE A 68 -17.82 -10.36 13.70
CA ILE A 68 -17.66 -9.57 14.93
C ILE A 68 -18.74 -8.47 15.06
N PRO A 69 -20.02 -8.80 14.92
CA PRO A 69 -21.08 -7.81 14.80
C PRO A 69 -21.07 -6.81 15.94
N GLY A 70 -21.18 -5.52 15.65
CA GLY A 70 -21.38 -4.46 16.64
C GLY A 70 -20.23 -4.27 17.65
N ARG A 71 -19.08 -4.95 17.47
CA ARG A 71 -17.85 -4.63 18.20
C ARG A 71 -17.17 -3.43 17.54
N GLY A 72 -16.20 -2.82 18.20
CA GLY A 72 -15.53 -1.66 17.63
C GLY A 72 -14.13 -1.39 18.15
N ASP A 73 -13.43 -0.52 17.43
CA ASP A 73 -12.12 -0.02 17.79
C ASP A 73 -12.13 1.53 17.66
N ILE A 74 -11.40 2.20 18.54
CA ILE A 74 -11.27 3.67 18.56
C ILE A 74 -10.01 4.04 17.78
N TYR A 75 -10.10 5.01 16.87
CA TYR A 75 -9.00 5.53 16.08
C TYR A 75 -8.78 7.01 16.36
N SER A 76 -7.56 7.49 16.17
CA SER A 76 -7.33 8.93 15.99
C SER A 76 -7.91 9.37 14.65
N LYS A 77 -8.23 10.66 14.53
CA LYS A 77 -8.66 11.28 13.27
C LYS A 77 -7.73 10.95 12.09
N ASP A 78 -6.42 11.14 12.26
CA ASP A 78 -5.43 10.84 11.21
C ASP A 78 -5.48 9.38 10.76
N SER A 79 -5.51 8.44 11.71
CA SER A 79 -5.55 7.01 11.38
C SER A 79 -6.85 6.61 10.68
N LEU A 80 -8.00 7.18 11.07
CA LEU A 80 -9.26 6.91 10.38
C LEU A 80 -9.27 7.53 8.98
N LEU A 81 -8.80 8.76 8.81
CA LEU A 81 -8.75 9.41 7.49
C LEU A 81 -7.84 8.64 6.52
N ARG A 82 -6.71 8.11 6.99
CA ARG A 82 -5.86 7.21 6.20
C ARG A 82 -6.59 5.94 5.79
N LEU A 83 -7.34 5.32 6.70
CA LEU A 83 -8.15 4.14 6.39
C LEU A 83 -9.19 4.46 5.30
N ILE A 84 -9.91 5.58 5.43
CA ILE A 84 -10.93 6.00 4.45
C ILE A 84 -10.29 6.24 3.08
N ARG A 85 -9.20 7.01 3.02
CA ARG A 85 -8.47 7.26 1.75
C ARG A 85 -7.98 5.96 1.12
N PHE A 86 -7.44 5.04 1.93
CA PHE A 86 -7.03 3.73 1.46
C PHE A 86 -8.20 2.96 0.84
N HIS A 87 -9.37 2.90 1.49
CA HIS A 87 -10.55 2.23 0.94
C HIS A 87 -11.03 2.88 -0.36
N GLN A 88 -11.05 4.22 -0.43
CA GLN A 88 -11.40 4.95 -1.65
C GLN A 88 -10.45 4.62 -2.79
N LYS A 89 -9.14 4.64 -2.52
CA LYS A 89 -8.10 4.29 -3.49
C LYS A 89 -8.23 2.85 -3.97
N VAL A 90 -8.46 1.89 -3.07
CA VAL A 90 -8.65 0.47 -3.43
C VAL A 90 -9.86 0.29 -4.36
N LYS A 91 -10.98 0.98 -4.08
CA LYS A 91 -12.16 0.97 -4.96
C LYS A 91 -11.86 1.58 -6.33
N GLU A 92 -11.20 2.73 -6.33
CA GLU A 92 -10.81 3.40 -7.57
C GLU A 92 -9.87 2.52 -8.40
N ASP A 93 -8.87 1.93 -7.78
CA ASP A 93 -7.93 1.03 -8.41
C ASP A 93 -8.63 -0.22 -8.96
N ALA A 94 -9.56 -0.81 -8.22
CA ALA A 94 -10.35 -1.95 -8.70
C ALA A 94 -11.16 -1.60 -9.96
N VAL A 95 -11.86 -0.46 -9.95
CA VAL A 95 -12.67 0.01 -11.11
C VAL A 95 -11.81 0.28 -12.34
N ASN A 96 -10.54 0.64 -12.15
CA ASN A 96 -9.60 0.93 -13.23
C ASN A 96 -8.61 -0.21 -13.52
N GLY A 97 -8.84 -1.42 -13.00
CA GLY A 97 -7.96 -2.57 -13.24
C GLY A 97 -6.55 -2.46 -12.62
N ARG A 98 -6.34 -1.55 -11.66
CA ARG A 98 -5.06 -1.29 -10.98
C ARG A 98 -4.88 -2.09 -9.70
N SER A 99 -5.14 -3.39 -9.74
CA SER A 99 -5.25 -4.23 -8.53
C SER A 99 -3.92 -4.77 -7.99
N SER A 100 -2.82 -4.55 -8.70
CA SER A 100 -1.49 -5.07 -8.37
C SER A 100 -0.36 -4.05 -8.48
N SER A 101 0.81 -4.41 -7.94
CA SER A 101 2.05 -3.63 -8.10
C SER A 101 2.49 -3.50 -9.57
N VAL A 102 2.22 -4.51 -10.39
CA VAL A 102 2.51 -4.48 -11.84
C VAL A 102 1.54 -3.53 -12.55
N ASP A 103 0.25 -3.56 -12.21
CA ASP A 103 -0.72 -2.63 -12.80
C ASP A 103 -0.42 -1.18 -12.39
N HIS A 104 -0.02 -0.96 -11.13
CA HIS A 104 0.46 0.35 -10.68
C HIS A 104 1.73 0.78 -11.41
N TRP A 105 2.67 -0.12 -11.65
CA TRP A 105 3.84 0.17 -12.48
C TRP A 105 3.44 0.56 -13.92
N ARG A 106 2.53 -0.19 -14.52
CA ARG A 106 1.97 0.10 -15.86
C ARG A 106 1.23 1.43 -15.91
N TYR A 107 0.63 1.87 -14.82
CA TYR A 107 -0.05 3.16 -14.78
C TYR A 107 0.90 4.33 -14.43
N TYR A 108 1.62 4.26 -13.32
CA TYR A 108 2.37 5.39 -12.77
C TYR A 108 3.77 5.59 -13.32
N SER A 109 4.43 4.53 -13.79
CA SER A 109 5.80 4.68 -14.29
C SER A 109 5.84 5.50 -15.57
N LYS A 110 6.71 6.51 -15.63
CA LYS A 110 6.99 7.32 -16.84
C LYS A 110 8.14 6.72 -17.63
N GLN A 111 9.09 6.06 -16.96
CA GLN A 111 10.29 5.50 -17.58
C GLN A 111 10.07 4.09 -18.15
N LYS A 112 9.13 3.31 -17.62
CA LYS A 112 8.87 1.93 -18.07
C LYS A 112 10.18 1.13 -18.17
N THR A 113 10.39 0.44 -19.29
CA THR A 113 11.58 -0.35 -19.59
C THR A 113 12.89 0.45 -19.56
N GLN A 114 12.83 1.79 -19.63
CA GLN A 114 14.00 2.66 -19.57
C GLN A 114 14.47 3.00 -18.15
N LEU A 115 13.73 2.62 -17.10
CA LEU A 115 14.08 2.98 -15.72
C LEU A 115 15.51 2.58 -15.35
N VAL A 116 15.94 1.39 -15.76
CA VAL A 116 17.29 0.87 -15.44
C VAL A 116 18.41 1.73 -16.02
N ASN A 117 18.15 2.42 -17.13
CA ASN A 117 19.11 3.33 -17.76
C ASN A 117 19.13 4.73 -17.12
N GLN A 118 18.21 5.00 -16.19
CA GLN A 118 17.98 6.32 -15.59
C GLN A 118 18.20 6.34 -14.08
N ILE A 119 18.74 5.29 -13.48
CA ILE A 119 18.84 5.12 -12.02
C ILE A 119 19.54 6.32 -11.34
N ASP A 120 20.70 6.73 -11.87
CA ASP A 120 21.47 7.84 -11.29
C ASP A 120 20.69 9.16 -11.41
N ALA A 121 20.13 9.44 -12.59
CA ALA A 121 19.33 10.64 -12.83
C ALA A 121 18.07 10.68 -11.95
N LEU A 122 17.38 9.55 -11.78
CA LEU A 122 16.20 9.41 -10.91
C LEU A 122 16.56 9.57 -9.43
N THR A 123 17.74 9.11 -9.01
CA THR A 123 18.23 9.27 -7.63
C THR A 123 18.58 10.73 -7.35
N ASP A 124 19.24 11.40 -8.29
CA ASP A 124 19.55 12.83 -8.18
C ASP A 124 18.26 13.67 -8.17
N ASP A 125 17.30 13.31 -9.01
CA ASP A 125 15.99 13.95 -9.03
C ASP A 125 15.20 13.72 -7.73
N LEU A 126 15.28 12.52 -7.15
CA LEU A 126 14.70 12.23 -5.83
C LEU A 126 15.27 13.16 -4.76
N ALA A 127 16.60 13.31 -4.75
CA ALA A 127 17.31 14.15 -3.79
C ALA A 127 16.84 15.61 -3.87
N ARG A 128 16.73 16.14 -5.09
CA ARG A 128 16.25 17.51 -5.32
C ARG A 128 14.80 17.69 -4.92
N SER A 129 13.91 16.83 -5.41
CA SER A 129 12.47 16.94 -5.18
C SER A 129 12.09 16.82 -3.70
N LEU A 130 12.78 15.96 -2.96
CA LEU A 130 12.58 15.78 -1.52
C LEU A 130 13.47 16.68 -0.64
N SER A 131 14.30 17.53 -1.24
CA SER A 131 15.28 18.37 -0.55
C SER A 131 16.17 17.58 0.43
N ILE A 132 16.68 16.42 -0.04
CA ILE A 132 17.59 15.54 0.69
C ILE A 132 19.03 15.83 0.20
N SER A 133 19.99 15.92 1.12
CA SER A 133 21.40 16.01 0.70
C SER A 133 21.82 14.69 0.04
N HIS A 134 22.50 14.73 -1.11
CA HIS A 134 23.02 13.53 -1.78
C HIS A 134 23.87 12.64 -0.85
N THR A 135 24.58 13.23 0.13
CA THR A 135 25.37 12.47 1.12
C THR A 135 24.52 11.62 2.07
N GLN A 136 23.22 11.89 2.16
CA GLN A 136 22.26 11.11 2.96
C GLN A 136 21.61 9.99 2.15
N LEU A 137 21.74 10.00 0.82
CA LEU A 137 21.25 8.96 -0.09
C LEU A 137 22.37 7.96 -0.40
N ASP A 138 22.78 7.20 0.62
CA ASP A 138 23.89 6.25 0.56
C ASP A 138 23.47 4.80 0.18
N PHE A 139 22.21 4.61 -0.20
CA PHE A 139 21.60 3.31 -0.47
C PHE A 139 21.67 2.32 0.72
N SER A 140 21.79 2.82 1.95
CA SER A 140 21.63 2.02 3.16
C SER A 140 20.16 1.91 3.58
N TYR A 141 19.82 0.93 4.41
CA TYR A 141 18.50 0.90 5.06
C TYR A 141 18.17 2.16 5.87
N LYS A 142 19.19 2.85 6.40
CA LYS A 142 18.98 4.08 7.17
C LYS A 142 18.57 5.25 6.26
N SER A 143 19.12 5.32 5.05
CA SER A 143 18.68 6.32 4.07
C SER A 143 17.21 6.17 3.68
N LEU A 144 16.68 4.93 3.69
CA LEU A 144 15.25 4.70 3.46
C LEU A 144 14.35 5.30 4.55
N ASP A 145 14.82 5.43 5.80
CA ASP A 145 14.08 6.13 6.85
C ASP A 145 13.95 7.64 6.52
N ILE A 146 15.00 8.24 5.94
CA ILE A 146 15.02 9.64 5.50
C ILE A 146 14.07 9.83 4.32
N VAL A 147 14.19 8.97 3.28
CA VAL A 147 13.31 9.02 2.11
C VAL A 147 11.85 8.83 2.51
N SER A 148 11.54 7.88 3.41
CA SER A 148 10.18 7.64 3.88
C SER A 148 9.57 8.88 4.53
N SER A 149 10.31 9.50 5.46
CA SER A 149 9.83 10.71 6.14
C SER A 149 9.61 11.86 5.16
N LYS A 150 10.54 12.07 4.24
CA LYS A 150 10.45 13.18 3.28
C LYS A 150 9.38 12.98 2.22
N ALA A 151 9.18 11.75 1.76
CA ALA A 151 8.10 11.40 0.85
C ALA A 151 6.72 11.54 1.52
N GLU A 152 6.60 11.19 2.80
CA GLU A 152 5.37 11.44 3.58
C GLU A 152 5.07 12.95 3.66
N ASP A 153 6.07 13.78 3.98
CA ASP A 153 5.95 15.24 4.02
C ASP A 153 5.61 15.84 2.64
N TYR A 154 6.08 15.22 1.56
CA TYR A 154 5.78 15.62 0.18
C TYR A 154 4.32 15.37 -0.23
N GLY A 155 3.66 14.44 0.47
CA GLY A 155 2.28 14.03 0.21
C GLY A 155 2.21 12.84 -0.75
N LEU A 156 1.48 11.79 -0.33
CA LEU A 156 1.42 10.51 -1.04
C LEU A 156 0.94 10.61 -2.49
N GLU A 157 -0.03 11.48 -2.76
CA GLU A 157 -0.57 11.71 -4.12
C GLU A 157 0.51 12.29 -5.05
N ASN A 158 1.29 13.26 -4.57
CA ASN A 158 2.40 13.85 -5.31
C ASN A 158 3.53 12.83 -5.50
N VAL A 159 3.87 12.08 -4.45
CA VAL A 159 4.88 11.01 -4.56
C VAL A 159 4.49 9.99 -5.63
N GLN A 160 3.23 9.56 -5.64
CA GLN A 160 2.74 8.54 -6.56
C GLN A 160 2.71 9.03 -8.02
N THR A 161 2.47 10.31 -8.27
CA THR A 161 2.37 10.87 -9.63
C THR A 161 3.68 11.43 -10.16
N GLU A 162 4.56 11.91 -9.27
CA GLU A 162 5.78 12.62 -9.63
C GLU A 162 7.04 11.81 -9.35
N LEU A 163 7.06 11.04 -8.25
CA LEU A 163 8.27 10.40 -7.73
C LEU A 163 8.23 8.87 -7.74
N TYR A 164 7.24 8.26 -8.41
CA TYR A 164 7.08 6.81 -8.43
C TYR A 164 8.32 6.09 -8.96
N ASP A 165 8.81 6.49 -10.13
CA ASP A 165 10.03 5.91 -10.73
C ASP A 165 11.26 6.16 -9.85
N ASN A 166 11.35 7.35 -9.24
CA ASN A 166 12.44 7.73 -8.35
C ASN A 166 12.51 6.81 -7.12
N LEU A 167 11.36 6.52 -6.51
CA LEU A 167 11.28 5.58 -5.39
C LEU A 167 11.62 4.15 -5.82
N VAL A 168 11.11 3.69 -6.97
CA VAL A 168 11.40 2.34 -7.50
C VAL A 168 12.89 2.18 -7.76
N ALA A 169 13.53 3.17 -8.39
CA ALA A 169 14.97 3.18 -8.64
C ALA A 169 15.77 3.14 -7.33
N TYR A 170 15.45 4.02 -6.38
CA TYR A 170 16.19 4.13 -5.12
C TYR A 170 16.06 2.87 -4.25
N VAL A 171 14.84 2.37 -4.07
CA VAL A 171 14.58 1.12 -3.35
C VAL A 171 15.26 -0.06 -4.04
N GLY A 172 15.21 -0.10 -5.38
CA GLY A 172 15.86 -1.16 -6.13
C GLY A 172 17.37 -1.16 -6.02
N GLU A 173 18.02 0.02 -5.93
CA GLU A 173 19.45 0.09 -5.64
C GLU A 173 19.81 -0.43 -4.24
N VAL A 174 18.97 -0.14 -3.23
CA VAL A 174 19.15 -0.72 -1.88
C VAL A 174 19.02 -2.25 -1.94
N LEU A 175 18.00 -2.77 -2.62
CA LEU A 175 17.80 -4.21 -2.80
C LEU A 175 18.97 -4.86 -3.55
N ARG A 176 19.37 -4.29 -4.69
CA ARG A 176 20.47 -4.76 -5.54
C ARG A 176 21.75 -4.94 -4.76
N ARG A 177 22.15 -3.91 -4.00
CA ARG A 177 23.35 -3.97 -3.16
C ARG A 177 23.22 -5.00 -2.04
N ARG A 178 22.02 -5.14 -1.47
CA ARG A 178 21.79 -6.06 -0.35
C ARG A 178 21.93 -7.54 -0.73
N VAL A 179 21.53 -7.90 -1.95
CA VAL A 179 21.56 -9.30 -2.43
C VAL A 179 22.64 -9.56 -3.48
N GLU A 180 23.54 -8.60 -3.71
CA GLU A 180 24.57 -8.66 -4.77
C GLU A 180 23.97 -8.99 -6.15
N GLY A 181 22.81 -8.41 -6.43
CA GLY A 181 22.04 -8.65 -7.65
C GLY A 181 22.39 -7.70 -8.79
N HIS A 182 21.65 -7.84 -9.89
CA HIS A 182 21.68 -6.92 -11.03
C HIS A 182 20.25 -6.62 -11.50
N TRP A 183 20.08 -5.47 -12.13
CA TRP A 183 18.80 -5.08 -12.72
C TRP A 183 18.48 -5.91 -13.95
N VAL A 184 17.22 -6.29 -14.07
CA VAL A 184 16.65 -6.94 -15.26
C VAL A 184 15.30 -6.29 -15.53
N VAL A 185 14.94 -6.17 -16.81
CA VAL A 185 13.59 -5.82 -17.24
C VAL A 185 12.95 -7.07 -17.81
N GLU A 186 11.90 -7.55 -17.15
CA GLU A 186 11.17 -8.75 -17.56
C GLU A 186 9.95 -8.34 -18.39
N LYS A 187 9.80 -8.91 -19.60
CA LYS A 187 8.75 -8.55 -20.56
C LYS A 187 7.53 -9.46 -20.53
N ASP A 188 7.70 -10.70 -20.08
CA ASP A 188 6.67 -11.73 -20.20
C ASP A 188 6.16 -12.21 -18.83
N TYR A 189 4.83 -12.36 -18.73
CA TYR A 189 4.13 -12.90 -17.56
C TYR A 189 3.29 -14.16 -17.88
N PRO A 190 3.77 -15.19 -18.62
CA PRO A 190 2.82 -16.22 -19.03
C PRO A 190 2.51 -17.20 -17.90
N ASP A 191 3.49 -17.60 -17.07
CA ASP A 191 3.30 -18.82 -16.25
C ASP A 191 4.07 -18.87 -14.91
N ARG A 192 4.63 -17.76 -14.40
CA ARG A 192 5.37 -17.81 -13.13
C ARG A 192 4.44 -17.54 -11.94
N GLU A 193 4.47 -18.45 -10.97
CA GLU A 193 3.82 -18.37 -9.66
C GLU A 193 4.52 -17.30 -8.78
N TYR A 194 4.62 -16.07 -9.26
CA TYR A 194 5.04 -14.95 -8.45
C TYR A 194 3.84 -14.46 -7.64
N LEU A 195 4.06 -14.31 -6.34
CA LEU A 195 3.18 -13.53 -5.48
C LEU A 195 3.31 -12.06 -5.88
N VAL A 196 2.60 -11.69 -6.94
CA VAL A 196 2.09 -10.33 -7.08
C VAL A 196 1.39 -10.01 -5.76
N VAL A 197 1.77 -8.90 -5.13
CA VAL A 197 1.06 -8.46 -3.95
C VAL A 197 -0.27 -7.92 -4.44
N TYR A 198 -1.32 -8.71 -4.25
CA TYR A 198 -2.70 -8.28 -4.45
C TYR A 198 -3.19 -7.66 -3.15
N VAL A 199 -4.13 -6.71 -3.24
CA VAL A 199 -4.97 -6.32 -2.10
C VAL A 199 -5.98 -7.45 -1.83
N ARG A 200 -5.46 -8.63 -1.44
CA ARG A 200 -6.23 -9.88 -1.34
C ARG A 200 -7.18 -9.91 -0.15
N GLU A 201 -6.99 -9.03 0.84
CA GLU A 201 -7.84 -8.98 2.04
C GLU A 201 -9.09 -8.09 1.90
N VAL A 202 -9.20 -7.23 0.87
CA VAL A 202 -10.38 -6.36 0.70
C VAL A 202 -11.22 -6.75 -0.52
N LEU A 203 -10.61 -7.24 -1.61
CA LEU A 203 -11.30 -7.36 -2.91
C LEU A 203 -11.65 -8.79 -3.34
N ARG A 204 -11.53 -9.81 -2.48
CA ARG A 204 -11.71 -11.23 -2.87
C ARG A 204 -13.12 -11.59 -3.40
N HIS A 205 -14.04 -10.64 -3.42
CA HIS A 205 -15.42 -10.83 -3.83
C HIS A 205 -15.93 -9.68 -4.72
N GLU A 206 -15.12 -8.74 -5.21
CA GLU A 206 -15.63 -7.56 -5.93
C GLU A 206 -15.48 -7.60 -7.46
N VAL A 207 -15.01 -8.71 -8.04
CA VAL A 207 -14.79 -8.77 -9.50
C VAL A 207 -15.43 -10.04 -10.07
N GLU A 208 -16.57 -9.86 -10.76
CA GLU A 208 -17.06 -10.84 -11.75
C GLU A 208 -15.93 -11.13 -12.75
N GLU A 209 -15.71 -12.41 -13.08
CA GLU A 209 -14.62 -12.91 -13.94
C GLU A 209 -14.62 -12.33 -15.38
N ASP A 210 -15.55 -11.46 -15.75
CA ASP A 210 -15.80 -11.00 -17.12
C ASP A 210 -15.10 -9.69 -17.54
N TRP A 211 -14.22 -9.10 -16.72
CA TRP A 211 -13.59 -7.79 -17.02
C TRP A 211 -12.08 -7.81 -17.32
N LEU A 212 -11.50 -8.95 -17.68
CA LEU A 212 -10.17 -8.93 -18.30
C LEU A 212 -10.32 -8.51 -19.76
N ALA A 213 -10.50 -7.21 -20.00
CA ALA A 213 -10.16 -6.65 -21.29
C ALA A 213 -8.71 -7.07 -21.59
N GLU A 214 -8.52 -7.86 -22.66
CA GLU A 214 -7.22 -8.15 -23.24
C GLU A 214 -6.65 -6.83 -23.79
N GLU A 215 -6.21 -5.94 -22.90
CA GLU A 215 -5.29 -4.89 -23.30
C GLU A 215 -3.99 -5.58 -23.72
N ASP A 216 -3.48 -5.20 -24.89
CA ASP A 216 -2.23 -5.69 -25.44
C ASP A 216 -1.06 -5.18 -24.59
N TYR A 217 -0.75 -5.94 -23.52
CA TYR A 217 0.31 -5.61 -22.56
C TYR A 217 1.70 -6.06 -23.01
N SER A 218 1.89 -6.41 -24.29
CA SER A 218 3.13 -7.02 -24.82
C SER A 218 4.38 -6.14 -24.72
N ASP A 219 4.25 -4.83 -24.42
CA ASP A 219 5.39 -3.90 -24.30
C ASP A 219 5.66 -3.41 -22.86
N CYS A 220 4.93 -3.91 -21.86
CA CYS A 220 5.01 -3.40 -20.50
C CYS A 220 5.97 -4.19 -19.61
N GLY A 221 7.26 -4.16 -19.95
CA GLY A 221 8.28 -4.75 -19.09
C GLY A 221 8.40 -4.03 -17.74
N TYR A 222 8.69 -4.78 -16.67
CA TYR A 222 8.86 -4.23 -15.32
C TYR A 222 10.24 -4.54 -14.75
N PRO A 223 10.78 -3.63 -13.92
CA PRO A 223 12.14 -3.77 -13.41
C PRO A 223 12.15 -4.67 -12.18
N LEU A 224 13.12 -5.58 -12.14
CA LEU A 224 13.39 -6.46 -11.00
C LEU A 224 14.88 -6.56 -10.73
N ILE A 225 15.21 -7.03 -9.53
CA ILE A 225 16.57 -7.37 -9.13
C ILE A 225 16.72 -8.89 -9.20
N ARG A 226 17.59 -9.36 -10.09
CA ARG A 226 17.95 -10.79 -10.18
C ARG A 226 19.22 -11.04 -9.39
N ALA A 227 19.13 -11.98 -8.45
CA ALA A 227 20.25 -12.54 -7.70
C ALA A 227 20.41 -14.03 -8.06
N LYS A 228 21.48 -14.68 -7.59
CA LYS A 228 21.83 -16.07 -7.98
C LYS A 228 20.67 -17.06 -7.91
N GLU A 229 19.83 -16.93 -6.89
CA GLU A 229 18.80 -17.91 -6.58
C GLU A 229 17.38 -17.39 -6.85
N GLY A 230 17.19 -16.13 -7.29
CA GLY A 230 15.86 -15.64 -7.57
C GLY A 230 15.73 -14.14 -7.84
N GLU A 231 14.52 -13.63 -7.66
CA GLU A 231 14.13 -12.28 -8.09
C GLU A 231 13.46 -11.51 -6.94
N LEU A 232 13.75 -10.21 -6.85
CA LEU A 232 13.09 -9.24 -5.96
C LEU A 232 12.49 -8.12 -6.80
N MET A 233 11.34 -7.60 -6.39
CA MET A 233 10.62 -6.60 -7.16
C MET A 233 10.52 -5.30 -6.36
N PRO A 234 11.33 -4.27 -6.69
CA PRO A 234 11.26 -2.98 -6.00
C PRO A 234 9.87 -2.34 -6.07
N ILE A 235 9.12 -2.61 -7.16
CA ILE A 235 7.73 -2.15 -7.32
C ILE A 235 6.78 -2.70 -6.26
N ASN A 236 7.03 -3.90 -5.69
CA ASN A 236 6.21 -4.44 -4.60
C ASN A 236 6.36 -3.61 -3.32
N VAL A 237 7.59 -3.17 -3.04
CA VAL A 237 7.90 -2.35 -1.86
C VAL A 237 7.22 -0.98 -2.00
N VAL A 238 7.43 -0.31 -3.15
CA VAL A 238 6.87 1.03 -3.39
C VAL A 238 5.35 0.99 -3.41
N TRP A 239 4.76 0.02 -4.09
CA TRP A 239 3.30 -0.15 -4.14
C TRP A 239 2.68 -0.34 -2.76
N GLN A 240 3.25 -1.20 -1.92
CA GLN A 240 2.77 -1.46 -0.56
C GLN A 240 2.77 -0.18 0.28
N GLU A 241 3.83 0.62 0.16
CA GLU A 241 4.02 1.84 0.95
C GLU A 241 3.17 3.02 0.44
N LEU A 242 2.94 3.10 -0.87
CA LEU A 242 2.03 4.11 -1.45
C LEU A 242 0.54 3.80 -1.23
N SER A 243 0.20 2.70 -0.54
CA SER A 243 -1.16 2.46 -0.09
C SER A 243 -1.65 3.54 0.91
N GLY A 244 -0.73 4.17 1.65
CA GLY A 244 -1.04 5.26 2.58
C GLY A 244 -1.76 4.84 3.86
N LEU A 245 -1.99 3.54 4.05
CA LEU A 245 -2.72 2.99 5.20
C LEU A 245 -1.92 3.11 6.50
N GLU A 246 -0.59 3.10 6.41
CA GLU A 246 0.35 3.40 7.50
C GLU A 246 1.27 4.55 7.05
N PRO A 247 1.90 5.28 7.99
CA PRO A 247 2.98 6.18 7.63
C PRO A 247 4.07 5.42 6.86
N MET A 248 4.60 6.04 5.81
CA MET A 248 5.57 5.41 4.93
C MET A 248 6.79 4.89 5.73
N ASN A 249 7.21 3.66 5.41
CA ASN A 249 8.32 2.93 6.00
C ASN A 249 8.96 2.00 4.96
N LEU A 250 9.61 2.60 3.96
CA LEU A 250 10.33 1.90 2.89
C LEU A 250 11.38 0.93 3.46
N ARG A 251 12.02 1.27 4.59
CA ARG A 251 12.99 0.40 5.26
C ARG A 251 12.38 -0.94 5.67
N LYS A 252 11.22 -0.91 6.34
CA LYS A 252 10.51 -2.11 6.81
C LYS A 252 10.12 -2.99 5.63
N GLU A 253 9.49 -2.42 4.59
CA GLU A 253 9.02 -3.24 3.47
C GLU A 253 10.15 -3.72 2.56
N THR A 254 11.22 -2.94 2.41
CA THR A 254 12.45 -3.42 1.75
C THR A 254 13.05 -4.61 2.51
N ALA A 255 13.09 -4.55 3.84
CA ALA A 255 13.55 -5.68 4.66
C ALA A 255 12.61 -6.89 4.59
N ASN A 256 11.30 -6.66 4.48
CA ASN A 256 10.32 -7.74 4.28
C ASN A 256 10.50 -8.41 2.91
N GLU A 257 10.76 -7.66 1.85
CA GLU A 257 11.00 -8.21 0.52
C GLU A 257 12.25 -9.09 0.49
N VAL A 258 13.36 -8.63 1.10
CA VAL A 258 14.58 -9.45 1.25
C VAL A 258 14.32 -10.71 2.08
N ARG A 259 13.48 -10.63 3.13
CA ARG A 259 13.11 -11.80 3.93
C ARG A 259 12.29 -12.79 3.12
N ARG A 260 11.30 -12.32 2.33
CA ARG A 260 10.49 -13.17 1.45
C ARG A 260 11.37 -13.89 0.43
N PHE A 261 12.30 -13.16 -0.19
CA PHE A 261 13.30 -13.73 -1.08
C PHE A 261 14.09 -14.84 -0.38
N SER A 262 14.64 -14.57 0.81
CA SER A 262 15.44 -15.55 1.57
C SER A 262 14.65 -16.79 2.01
N LEU A 263 13.32 -16.71 2.16
CA LEU A 263 12.48 -17.83 2.54
C LEU A 263 12.07 -18.71 1.34
N ARG A 264 12.05 -18.16 0.12
CA ARG A 264 11.67 -18.89 -1.09
C ARG A 264 12.79 -19.77 -1.64
N TYR A 265 14.04 -19.38 -1.40
CA TYR A 265 15.21 -19.98 -2.04
C TYR A 265 16.17 -20.67 -1.07
N ARG A 266 15.68 -21.02 0.13
CA ARG A 266 16.31 -21.96 1.06
C ARG A 266 15.74 -23.36 0.84
#